data_AF-A0A1X0P2B3-F1
#
_entry.id   AF-A0A1X0P2B3-F1
#
_cell.length_a   1.000
_cell.length_b   1.000
_cell.length_c   1.000
_cell.angle_alpha   90.00
_cell.angle_beta   90.00
_cell.angle_gamma   90.00
#
_symmetry.space_group_name_H-M   'P 1'
#
loop_
_entity.id
_entity.type
_entity.pdbx_description
1 polymer ?
#
loop_
_entity_poly.entity_id
_entity_poly.type
_entity_poly.pdbx_seq_one_letter_code
_entity_poly.pdbx_strand_id
1 'polypeptide(L)'
;MQATSGTAGYHTSFGYRTAGEFTDPLLRVRGYTEPQLTSPQHAAVILAVSFVTACLKQPIAKLESFYFIADVPGESNRIYGSDKRAHFFRTLFSTRWFTGHSILWNTSEYVFLLSVFTTLRNALSLSESDKKTNRNNNNTARGFIAGGLTGLAYAAVRHPYDVLRATADVVEGPKQFKSAGDVLKTALRERPSVLLGIYKGFTAAACGRMVQFAAQFGIYNATRYDGVYHDTSVLFLYCHLAAFLGQLLQYPFMSLKYQLRLRNQFTRGQPITYRSYIAEIRSRHGISKIYDGFFTSRPILNAIPAALLMTLYDLYTRRYTEYLHPELQKLNGEVDQPLCSVRTAPYAESLPKYQFGQK
;
A
#
# COMPACT_ATOMS: atom_id res chain seq x y z
N MET A 1 54.69 21.52 28.00
CA MET A 1 54.76 20.54 26.89
C MET A 1 53.44 19.80 26.82
N GLN A 2 52.92 19.66 25.62
CA GLN A 2 51.50 19.50 25.28
C GLN A 2 50.94 18.12 25.64
N ALA A 3 49.66 18.13 26.06
CA ALA A 3 48.82 16.95 26.21
C ALA A 3 48.49 16.36 24.83
N THR A 4 48.77 15.07 24.63
CA THR A 4 48.32 14.31 23.48
C THR A 4 47.00 13.60 23.82
N SER A 5 45.94 14.10 23.19
CA SER A 5 44.61 13.52 23.18
C SER A 5 44.60 12.17 22.47
N GLY A 6 44.11 11.14 23.15
CA GLY A 6 43.81 9.84 22.54
C GLY A 6 42.62 9.95 21.61
N THR A 7 42.85 9.86 20.31
CA THR A 7 41.81 9.58 19.32
C THR A 7 41.46 8.09 19.40
N ALA A 8 40.33 7.78 20.03
CA ALA A 8 39.73 6.46 19.97
C ALA A 8 39.29 6.18 18.52
N GLY A 9 40.17 5.53 17.75
CA GLY A 9 39.87 5.05 16.41
C GLY A 9 38.75 4.01 16.46
N TYR A 10 37.73 4.20 15.63
CA TYR A 10 36.72 3.19 15.33
C TYR A 10 37.43 1.97 14.71
N HIS A 11 37.62 0.90 15.49
CA HIS A 11 38.01 -0.39 14.93
C HIS A 11 36.77 -1.04 14.32
N THR A 12 36.68 -1.08 12.99
CA THR A 12 35.67 -1.90 12.31
C THR A 12 36.01 -3.36 12.56
N SER A 13 35.17 -4.05 13.33
CA SER A 13 35.31 -5.49 13.67
C SER A 13 35.04 -6.44 12.50
N PHE A 14 34.89 -5.92 11.28
CA PHE A 14 34.72 -6.74 10.08
C PHE A 14 36.09 -6.93 9.42
N GLY A 15 36.64 -8.14 9.56
CA GLY A 15 37.86 -8.54 8.86
C GLY A 15 37.68 -8.37 7.34
N TYR A 16 38.67 -7.77 6.70
CA TYR A 16 38.73 -7.60 5.26
C TYR A 16 38.76 -8.98 4.58
N ARG A 17 37.62 -9.46 4.07
CA ARG A 17 37.57 -10.66 3.21
C ARG A 17 38.13 -10.28 1.83
N THR A 18 39.21 -10.94 1.42
CA THR A 18 39.75 -10.85 0.06
C THR A 18 38.70 -11.32 -0.94
N ALA A 19 38.46 -10.53 -1.99
CA ALA A 19 37.57 -10.92 -3.09
C ALA A 19 38.16 -12.15 -3.80
N GLY A 20 37.49 -13.30 -3.69
CA GLY A 20 37.81 -14.47 -4.50
C GLY A 20 37.63 -14.18 -6.00
N GLU A 21 38.35 -14.90 -6.85
CA GLU A 21 38.18 -14.81 -8.30
C GLU A 21 36.74 -15.14 -8.70
N PHE A 22 36.09 -14.19 -9.37
CA PHE A 22 34.73 -14.32 -9.85
C PHE A 22 34.69 -15.32 -11.01
N THR A 23 34.05 -16.46 -10.79
CA THR A 23 33.72 -17.44 -11.83
C THR A 23 32.25 -17.28 -12.23
N ASP A 24 31.99 -17.16 -13.54
CA ASP A 24 30.63 -17.02 -14.04
C ASP A 24 29.83 -18.32 -13.79
N PRO A 25 28.60 -18.24 -13.25
CA PRO A 25 27.81 -19.42 -12.95
C PRO A 25 27.37 -20.12 -14.24
N LEU A 26 27.52 -21.44 -14.27
CA LEU A 26 27.10 -22.31 -15.39
C LEU A 26 25.58 -22.22 -15.68
N LEU A 27 24.76 -21.76 -14.72
CA LEU A 27 23.34 -21.52 -14.93
C LEU A 27 22.77 -20.48 -13.95
N ARG A 28 22.26 -19.35 -14.48
CA ARG A 28 21.49 -18.36 -13.69
C ARG A 28 20.05 -18.83 -13.54
N VAL A 29 19.72 -19.53 -12.45
CA VAL A 29 18.32 -19.79 -12.08
C VAL A 29 17.82 -18.58 -11.30
N ARG A 30 17.03 -17.70 -11.95
CA ARG A 30 16.27 -16.67 -11.24
C ARG A 30 15.26 -17.40 -10.35
N GLY A 31 15.37 -17.23 -9.03
CA GLY A 31 14.45 -17.81 -8.05
C GLY A 31 12.99 -17.54 -8.42
N TYR A 32 12.13 -18.52 -8.17
CA TYR A 32 10.71 -18.50 -8.49
C TYR A 32 10.02 -17.24 -7.97
N THR A 33 9.78 -16.28 -8.87
CA THR A 33 9.14 -15.00 -8.53
C THR A 33 7.70 -14.94 -9.03
N GLU A 34 7.38 -15.74 -10.05
CA GLU A 34 6.02 -15.89 -10.57
C GLU A 34 5.40 -17.19 -10.05
N PRO A 35 4.21 -17.10 -9.43
CA PRO A 35 3.55 -18.28 -8.92
C PRO A 35 3.07 -19.18 -10.04
N GLN A 36 3.44 -20.46 -9.98
CA GLN A 36 2.86 -21.50 -10.81
C GLN A 36 1.55 -21.99 -10.19
N LEU A 37 0.59 -21.08 -10.06
CA LEU A 37 -0.75 -21.39 -9.54
C LEU A 37 -1.76 -21.37 -10.68
N THR A 38 -2.66 -22.35 -10.68
CA THR A 38 -3.84 -22.31 -11.54
C THR A 38 -4.73 -21.11 -11.17
N SER A 39 -5.53 -20.61 -12.11
CA SER A 39 -6.46 -19.50 -11.85
C SER A 39 -7.37 -19.70 -10.61
N PRO A 40 -7.99 -20.87 -10.36
CA PRO A 40 -8.82 -21.07 -9.17
C PRO A 40 -8.00 -21.07 -7.88
N GLN A 41 -6.80 -21.67 -7.90
CA GLN A 41 -5.87 -21.65 -6.77
C GLN A 41 -5.44 -20.22 -6.41
N HIS A 42 -5.12 -19.43 -7.43
CA HIS A 42 -4.74 -18.04 -7.26
C HIS A 42 -5.90 -17.19 -6.70
N ALA A 43 -7.13 -17.43 -7.17
CA ALA A 43 -8.33 -16.78 -6.64
C ALA A 43 -8.59 -17.14 -5.16
N ALA A 44 -8.38 -18.41 -4.77
CA ALA A 44 -8.52 -18.85 -3.39
C ALA A 44 -7.52 -18.15 -2.45
N VAL A 45 -6.27 -18.00 -2.89
CA VAL A 45 -5.23 -17.25 -2.15
C VAL A 45 -5.64 -15.78 -2.00
N ILE A 46 -6.09 -15.14 -3.08
CA ILE A 46 -6.54 -13.74 -3.04
C ILE A 46 -7.70 -13.57 -2.03
N LEU A 47 -8.67 -14.48 -2.03
CA LEU A 47 -9.83 -14.42 -1.13
C LEU A 47 -9.39 -14.59 0.33
N ALA A 48 -8.60 -15.62 0.63
CA ALA A 48 -8.11 -15.90 1.98
C ALA A 48 -7.30 -14.73 2.55
N VAL A 49 -6.35 -14.20 1.76
CA VAL A 49 -5.51 -13.07 2.16
C VAL A 49 -6.36 -11.82 2.37
N SER A 50 -7.28 -11.53 1.46
CA SER A 50 -8.17 -10.36 1.58
C SER A 50 -9.05 -10.41 2.82
N PHE A 51 -9.55 -11.60 3.19
CA PHE A 51 -10.33 -11.80 4.40
C PHE A 51 -9.48 -11.57 5.66
N VAL A 52 -8.28 -12.15 5.72
CA VAL A 52 -7.35 -11.96 6.85
C VAL A 52 -6.99 -10.48 7.00
N THR A 53 -6.65 -9.79 5.91
CA THR A 53 -6.36 -8.35 5.96
C THR A 53 -7.57 -7.53 6.39
N ALA A 54 -8.78 -7.86 5.93
CA ALA A 54 -10.00 -7.18 6.35
C ALA A 54 -10.28 -7.32 7.85
N CYS A 55 -10.03 -8.51 8.43
CA CYS A 55 -10.13 -8.75 9.87
C CYS A 55 -9.09 -7.95 10.66
N LEU A 56 -7.86 -7.83 10.16
CA LEU A 56 -6.79 -7.05 10.81
C LEU A 56 -6.94 -5.54 10.66
N LYS A 57 -7.57 -5.06 9.59
CA LYS A 57 -7.78 -3.62 9.32
C LYS A 57 -8.54 -2.92 10.44
N GLN A 58 -9.59 -3.54 10.96
CA GLN A 58 -10.45 -2.95 11.98
C GLN A 58 -9.72 -2.63 13.29
N PRO A 59 -9.00 -3.58 13.94
CA PRO A 59 -8.22 -3.26 15.13
C PRO A 59 -7.07 -2.31 14.83
N ILE A 60 -6.41 -2.43 13.67
CA ILE A 60 -5.34 -1.50 13.27
C ILE A 60 -5.88 -0.06 13.23
N ALA A 61 -7.03 0.17 12.61
CA ALA A 61 -7.63 1.51 12.56
C ALA A 61 -7.91 2.09 13.95
N LYS A 62 -8.15 1.24 14.97
CA LYS A 62 -8.39 1.65 16.35
C LYS A 62 -7.10 1.83 17.16
N LEU A 63 -5.94 1.42 16.66
CA LEU A 63 -4.66 1.64 17.34
C LEU A 63 -4.35 3.12 17.55
N GLU A 64 -4.98 4.02 16.79
CA GLU A 64 -4.88 5.46 17.01
C GLU A 64 -5.36 5.90 18.40
N SER A 65 -6.27 5.16 19.03
CA SER A 65 -6.74 5.45 20.38
C SER A 65 -5.66 5.29 21.44
N PHE A 66 -4.57 4.58 21.12
CA PHE A 66 -3.41 4.35 21.98
C PHE A 66 -2.28 5.34 21.72
N TYR A 67 -2.50 6.38 20.91
CA TYR A 67 -1.47 7.34 20.57
C TYR A 67 -0.94 8.13 21.79
N PHE A 68 -1.73 8.24 22.87
CA PHE A 68 -1.29 8.82 24.15
C PHE A 68 -0.13 8.07 24.83
N ILE A 69 0.17 6.84 24.38
CA ILE A 69 1.32 6.06 24.86
C ILE A 69 2.62 6.59 24.23
N ALA A 70 2.55 7.11 23.00
CA ALA A 70 3.70 7.77 22.41
C ALA A 70 3.91 9.09 23.17
N ASP A 71 5.06 9.26 23.82
CA ASP A 71 5.43 10.49 24.49
C ASP A 71 5.65 11.60 23.46
N VAL A 72 4.54 12.20 23.02
CA VAL A 72 4.58 13.38 22.17
C VAL A 72 4.97 14.57 23.04
N PRO A 73 6.08 15.27 22.71
CA PRO A 73 6.52 16.44 23.48
C PRO A 73 5.43 17.51 23.47
N GLY A 74 4.94 17.89 24.65
CA GLY A 74 3.92 18.94 24.84
C GLY A 74 2.59 18.44 25.44
N GLU A 75 2.20 17.17 25.23
CA GLU A 75 0.98 16.59 25.84
C GLU A 75 1.30 15.65 27.02
N SER A 76 2.49 15.05 27.05
CA SER A 76 2.84 13.98 28.00
C SER A 76 3.13 14.44 29.43
N ASN A 77 3.34 15.74 29.67
CA ASN A 77 3.64 16.27 31.00
C ASN A 77 2.43 16.30 31.96
N ARG A 78 1.22 15.93 31.48
CA ARG A 78 -0.01 16.05 32.26
C ARG A 78 -0.45 14.73 32.94
N ILE A 79 0.13 13.59 32.58
CA ILE A 79 -0.32 12.27 33.08
C ILE A 79 0.88 11.51 33.66
N TYR A 80 0.85 11.26 34.98
CA TYR A 80 1.86 10.46 35.68
C TYR A 80 1.97 9.05 35.06
N GLY A 81 3.19 8.47 35.06
CA GLY A 81 3.44 7.15 34.45
C GLY A 81 2.59 6.00 35.00
N SER A 82 2.12 6.10 36.25
CA SER A 82 1.17 5.15 36.86
C SER A 82 -0.22 5.21 36.21
N ASP A 83 -0.69 6.40 35.86
CA ASP A 83 -2.01 6.62 35.27
C ASP A 83 -2.06 6.19 33.80
N LYS A 84 -0.92 6.21 33.09
CA LYS A 84 -0.82 5.73 31.71
C LYS A 84 -1.20 4.24 31.57
N ARG A 85 -0.84 3.41 32.55
CA ARG A 85 -1.20 1.97 32.55
C ARG A 85 -2.69 1.76 32.77
N ALA A 86 -3.29 2.47 33.71
CA ALA A 86 -4.73 2.42 33.95
C ALA A 86 -5.51 2.93 32.73
N HIS A 87 -5.06 4.03 32.11
CA HIS A 87 -5.60 4.55 30.86
C HIS A 87 -5.45 3.57 29.70
N PHE A 88 -4.32 2.87 29.59
CA PHE A 88 -4.13 1.81 28.60
C PHE A 88 -5.20 0.73 28.68
N PHE A 89 -5.37 0.11 29.84
CA PHE A 89 -6.36 -0.96 29.99
C PHE A 89 -7.80 -0.43 29.84
N ARG A 90 -8.08 0.78 30.35
CA ARG A 90 -9.40 1.41 30.14
C ARG A 90 -9.69 1.60 28.65
N THR A 91 -8.73 2.08 27.87
CA THR A 91 -8.87 2.23 26.42
C THR A 91 -8.97 0.86 25.73
N LEU A 92 -8.17 -0.13 26.15
CA LEU A 92 -8.17 -1.49 25.59
C LEU A 92 -9.54 -2.18 25.71
N PHE A 93 -10.15 -2.13 26.90
CA PHE A 93 -11.43 -2.80 27.14
C PHE A 93 -12.64 -1.96 26.75
N SER A 94 -12.54 -0.63 26.75
CA SER A 94 -13.64 0.26 26.32
C SER A 94 -13.76 0.35 24.80
N THR A 95 -12.66 0.12 24.07
CA THR A 95 -12.67 0.25 22.61
C THR A 95 -13.44 -0.90 21.97
N ARG A 96 -14.44 -0.54 21.16
CA ARG A 96 -15.14 -1.50 20.32
C ARG A 96 -14.31 -1.80 19.06
N TRP A 97 -13.45 -2.80 19.15
CA TRP A 97 -12.47 -3.18 18.13
C TRP A 97 -13.05 -3.44 16.74
N PHE A 98 -14.23 -4.04 16.67
CA PHE A 98 -14.88 -4.44 15.42
C PHE A 98 -15.95 -3.45 14.94
N THR A 99 -15.86 -2.17 15.35
CA THR A 99 -16.77 -1.13 14.87
C THR A 99 -16.28 -0.48 13.59
N GLY A 100 -17.13 -0.44 12.57
CA GLY A 100 -16.85 0.20 11.29
C GLY A 100 -17.59 -0.46 10.14
N HIS A 101 -17.01 -0.36 8.95
CA HIS A 101 -17.51 -1.05 7.76
C HIS A 101 -17.48 -2.57 7.99
N SER A 102 -18.48 -3.26 7.43
CA SER A 102 -18.55 -4.71 7.53
C SER A 102 -17.29 -5.37 6.97
N ILE A 103 -16.87 -6.46 7.60
CA ILE A 103 -15.67 -7.22 7.19
C ILE A 103 -15.82 -7.68 5.74
N LEU A 104 -17.03 -8.09 5.34
CA LEU A 104 -17.35 -8.49 3.97
C LEU A 104 -17.13 -7.35 2.96
N TRP A 105 -17.52 -6.12 3.30
CA TRP A 105 -17.31 -4.97 2.43
C TRP A 105 -15.81 -4.72 2.21
N ASN A 106 -15.03 -4.69 3.30
CA ASN A 106 -13.57 -4.54 3.20
C ASN A 106 -12.92 -5.70 2.44
N THR A 107 -13.41 -6.93 2.62
CA THR A 107 -12.91 -8.12 1.92
C THR A 107 -13.15 -7.97 0.41
N SER A 108 -14.36 -7.56 0.00
CA SER A 108 -14.70 -7.36 -1.40
C SER A 108 -13.82 -6.29 -2.06
N GLU A 109 -13.47 -5.24 -1.32
CA GLU A 109 -12.58 -4.17 -1.77
C GLU A 109 -11.17 -4.69 -2.06
N TYR A 110 -10.61 -5.50 -1.14
CA TYR A 110 -9.28 -6.07 -1.29
C TYR A 110 -9.21 -7.16 -2.37
N VAL A 111 -10.25 -8.01 -2.46
CA VAL A 111 -10.37 -9.01 -3.53
C VAL A 111 -10.38 -8.33 -4.89
N PHE A 112 -11.20 -7.27 -5.04
CA PHE A 112 -11.25 -6.49 -6.27
C PHE A 112 -9.88 -5.90 -6.60
N LEU A 113 -9.21 -5.27 -5.64
CA LEU A 113 -7.93 -4.61 -5.84
C LEU A 113 -6.83 -5.59 -6.32
N LEU A 114 -6.66 -6.72 -5.62
CA LEU A 114 -5.66 -7.73 -5.99
C LEU A 114 -6.02 -8.46 -7.28
N SER A 115 -7.30 -8.79 -7.48
CA SER A 115 -7.75 -9.47 -8.70
C SER A 115 -7.52 -8.60 -9.93
N VAL A 116 -7.88 -7.31 -9.88
CA VAL A 116 -7.68 -6.38 -11.01
C VAL A 116 -6.20 -6.15 -11.26
N PHE A 117 -5.39 -5.96 -10.22
CA PHE A 117 -3.95 -5.80 -10.38
C PHE A 117 -3.30 -7.01 -11.05
N THR A 118 -3.64 -8.22 -10.59
CA THR A 118 -3.03 -9.46 -11.09
C THR A 118 -3.46 -9.77 -12.52
N THR A 119 -4.73 -9.55 -12.86
CA THR A 119 -5.21 -9.73 -14.25
C THR A 119 -4.59 -8.70 -15.19
N LEU A 120 -4.54 -7.42 -14.81
CA LEU A 120 -3.91 -6.38 -15.63
C LEU A 120 -2.41 -6.61 -15.82
N ARG A 121 -1.71 -7.04 -14.77
CA ARG A 121 -0.29 -7.37 -14.85
C ARG A 121 -0.04 -8.54 -15.81
N ASN A 122 -0.87 -9.57 -15.75
CA ASN A 122 -0.78 -10.72 -16.65
C ASN A 122 -1.19 -10.37 -18.09
N ALA A 123 -2.16 -9.48 -18.29
CA ALA A 123 -2.52 -8.97 -19.61
C ALA A 123 -1.37 -8.16 -20.24
N LEU A 124 -0.73 -7.30 -19.45
CA LEU A 124 0.44 -6.53 -19.89
C LEU A 124 1.65 -7.42 -20.18
N SER A 125 1.84 -8.51 -19.43
CA SER A 125 2.92 -9.46 -19.71
C SER A 125 2.76 -10.15 -21.06
N LEU A 126 1.52 -10.45 -21.46
CA LEU A 126 1.22 -11.04 -22.77
C LEU A 126 1.48 -10.04 -23.89
N SER A 127 1.10 -8.77 -23.71
CA SER A 127 1.30 -7.71 -24.70
C SER A 127 2.78 -7.33 -24.92
N GLU A 128 3.65 -7.59 -23.94
CA GLU A 128 5.06 -7.15 -23.96
C GLU A 128 6.03 -8.23 -24.49
N SER A 129 5.60 -9.50 -24.56
CA SER A 129 6.40 -10.60 -25.14
C SER A 129 6.81 -10.38 -26.60
N ASP A 130 6.14 -9.48 -27.33
CA ASP A 130 6.46 -9.16 -28.73
C ASP A 130 7.60 -8.12 -28.91
N LYS A 131 8.09 -7.48 -27.84
CA LYS A 131 9.15 -6.44 -27.93
C LYS A 131 10.45 -6.86 -27.25
N LYS A 132 11.44 -7.24 -28.04
CA LYS A 132 12.78 -7.66 -27.63
C LYS A 132 13.65 -6.46 -27.19
N THR A 133 13.41 -5.85 -26.03
CA THR A 133 14.32 -4.84 -25.44
C THR A 133 14.24 -4.81 -23.89
N ASN A 134 15.41 -4.74 -23.22
CA ASN A 134 15.68 -4.50 -21.78
C ASN A 134 14.67 -5.01 -20.72
N ARG A 135 14.74 -6.33 -20.42
CA ARG A 135 13.78 -7.09 -19.58
C ARG A 135 13.63 -6.64 -18.11
N ASN A 136 14.61 -5.94 -17.53
CA ASN A 136 14.53 -5.51 -16.12
C ASN A 136 13.74 -4.20 -15.92
N ASN A 137 13.95 -3.19 -16.79
CA ASN A 137 13.16 -1.94 -16.74
C ASN A 137 11.68 -2.19 -17.06
N ASN A 138 11.40 -3.13 -17.96
CA ASN A 138 10.05 -3.46 -18.40
C ASN A 138 9.19 -4.03 -17.27
N ASN A 139 9.77 -4.87 -16.39
CA ASN A 139 9.03 -5.45 -15.27
C ASN A 139 8.59 -4.38 -14.26
N THR A 140 9.46 -3.45 -13.92
CA THR A 140 9.13 -2.35 -13.03
C THR A 140 8.05 -1.47 -13.66
N ALA A 141 8.24 -1.05 -14.92
CA ALA A 141 7.24 -0.26 -15.66
C ALA A 141 5.87 -0.96 -15.73
N ARG A 142 5.85 -2.26 -16.00
CA ARG A 142 4.64 -3.11 -15.99
C ARG A 142 3.91 -3.03 -14.65
N GLY A 143 4.64 -3.09 -13.54
CA GLY A 143 4.08 -2.95 -12.19
C GLY A 143 3.42 -1.59 -11.97
N PHE A 144 4.08 -0.50 -12.37
CA PHE A 144 3.54 0.86 -12.26
C PHE A 144 2.30 1.07 -13.14
N ILE A 145 2.32 0.60 -14.39
CA ILE A 145 1.18 0.72 -15.31
C ILE A 145 0.00 -0.12 -14.82
N ALA A 146 0.24 -1.37 -14.43
CA ALA A 146 -0.80 -2.24 -13.86
C ALA A 146 -1.41 -1.62 -12.59
N GLY A 147 -0.59 -1.06 -11.70
CA GLY A 147 -1.04 -0.37 -10.51
C GLY A 147 -1.88 0.88 -10.82
N GLY A 148 -1.45 1.69 -11.78
CA GLY A 148 -2.19 2.88 -12.21
C GLY A 148 -3.56 2.54 -12.82
N LEU A 149 -3.61 1.57 -13.72
CA LEU A 149 -4.86 1.07 -14.31
C LEU A 149 -5.79 0.45 -13.27
N THR A 150 -5.22 -0.27 -12.28
CA THR A 150 -5.98 -0.77 -11.13
C THR A 150 -6.62 0.38 -10.34
N GLY A 151 -5.88 1.47 -10.12
CA GLY A 151 -6.41 2.64 -9.45
C GLY A 151 -7.52 3.35 -10.21
N LEU A 152 -7.44 3.37 -11.55
CA LEU A 152 -8.51 3.90 -12.40
C LEU A 152 -9.76 3.03 -12.34
N ALA A 153 -9.61 1.71 -12.47
CA ALA A 153 -10.72 0.75 -12.35
C ALA A 153 -11.37 0.83 -10.96
N TYR A 154 -10.55 0.92 -9.90
CA TYR A 154 -11.02 1.13 -8.54
C TYR A 154 -11.80 2.43 -8.40
N ALA A 155 -11.29 3.54 -8.93
CA ALA A 155 -12.00 4.81 -8.90
C ALA A 155 -13.35 4.71 -9.63
N ALA A 156 -13.41 4.05 -10.78
CA ALA A 156 -14.64 3.92 -11.58
C ALA A 156 -15.78 3.23 -10.82
N VAL A 157 -15.44 2.20 -10.04
CA VAL A 157 -16.40 1.44 -9.22
C VAL A 157 -16.69 2.14 -7.88
N ARG A 158 -15.67 2.69 -7.22
CA ARG A 158 -15.76 3.22 -5.85
C ARG A 158 -16.33 4.64 -5.78
N HIS A 159 -16.05 5.47 -6.78
CA HIS A 159 -16.44 6.89 -6.79
C HIS A 159 -17.96 7.09 -6.74
N PRO A 160 -18.79 6.31 -7.46
CA PRO A 160 -20.24 6.41 -7.32
C PRO A 160 -20.74 6.16 -5.90
N TYR A 161 -20.22 5.12 -5.25
CA TYR A 161 -20.56 4.81 -3.88
C TYR A 161 -20.07 5.89 -2.90
N ASP A 162 -18.88 6.48 -3.11
CA ASP A 162 -18.39 7.60 -2.31
C ASP A 162 -19.29 8.83 -2.41
N VAL A 163 -19.83 9.13 -3.60
CA VAL A 163 -20.72 10.28 -3.79
C VAL A 163 -22.07 10.03 -3.14
N LEU A 164 -22.66 8.85 -3.34
CA LEU A 164 -23.93 8.47 -2.70
C LEU A 164 -23.83 8.45 -1.17
N ARG A 165 -22.68 7.99 -0.64
CA ARG A 165 -22.42 7.99 0.79
C ARG A 165 -22.27 9.41 1.33
N ALA A 166 -21.45 10.23 0.65
CA ALA A 166 -21.26 11.62 1.04
C ALA A 166 -22.56 12.43 1.03
N THR A 167 -23.50 12.15 0.12
CA THR A 167 -24.83 12.79 0.13
C THR A 167 -25.73 12.25 1.24
N ALA A 168 -25.59 10.98 1.63
CA ALA A 168 -26.33 10.41 2.76
C ALA A 168 -25.87 11.01 4.10
N ASP A 169 -24.58 11.31 4.23
CA ASP A 169 -23.99 11.86 5.45
C ASP A 169 -24.24 13.38 5.61
N VAL A 170 -24.87 14.07 4.64
CA VAL A 170 -25.26 15.48 4.79
C VAL A 170 -26.46 15.58 5.74
N VAL A 171 -26.22 16.11 6.93
CA VAL A 171 -27.24 16.30 7.98
C VAL A 171 -28.18 17.47 7.68
N GLU A 172 -27.67 18.51 7.00
CA GLU A 172 -28.39 19.74 6.66
C GLU A 172 -28.91 19.71 5.21
N GLY A 173 -29.96 18.93 4.98
CA GLY A 173 -30.65 18.86 3.70
C GLY A 173 -32.16 18.73 3.85
N PRO A 174 -32.94 19.01 2.79
CA PRO A 174 -34.40 18.91 2.82
C PRO A 174 -34.89 17.47 3.05
N LYS A 175 -34.03 16.46 2.85
CA LYS A 175 -34.31 15.04 3.07
C LYS A 175 -33.10 14.38 3.72
N GLN A 176 -33.30 13.82 4.92
CA GLN A 176 -32.29 13.01 5.60
C GLN A 176 -32.36 11.57 5.09
N PHE A 177 -31.23 11.03 4.63
CA PHE A 177 -31.15 9.67 4.12
C PHE A 177 -30.50 8.74 5.13
N LYS A 178 -31.04 7.54 5.30
CA LYS A 178 -30.49 6.57 6.27
C LYS A 178 -29.25 5.83 5.75
N SER A 179 -29.12 5.72 4.42
CA SER A 179 -28.01 4.99 3.79
C SER A 179 -27.74 5.46 2.35
N ALA A 180 -26.57 5.12 1.82
CA ALA A 180 -26.23 5.37 0.41
C ALA A 180 -27.20 4.67 -0.57
N GLY A 181 -27.75 3.50 -0.21
CA GLY A 181 -28.75 2.80 -1.01
C GLY A 181 -30.11 3.51 -1.04
N ASP A 182 -30.46 4.18 0.05
CA ASP A 182 -31.69 4.98 0.16
C ASP A 182 -31.61 6.24 -0.72
N VAL A 183 -30.44 6.88 -0.75
CA VAL A 183 -30.15 7.96 -1.72
C VAL A 183 -30.30 7.45 -3.15
N LEU A 184 -29.70 6.31 -3.47
CA LEU A 184 -29.75 5.74 -4.82
C LEU A 184 -31.18 5.41 -5.25
N LYS A 185 -31.95 4.75 -4.37
CA LYS A 185 -33.35 4.41 -4.62
C LYS A 185 -34.22 5.65 -4.81
N THR A 186 -33.98 6.69 -4.01
CA THR A 186 -34.66 7.97 -4.14
C THR A 186 -34.29 8.67 -5.45
N ALA A 187 -33.00 8.72 -5.79
CA ALA A 187 -32.52 9.34 -7.03
C ALA A 187 -33.09 8.65 -8.28
N LEU A 188 -33.15 7.31 -8.27
CA LEU A 188 -33.75 6.51 -9.34
C LEU A 188 -35.25 6.78 -9.50
N ARG A 189 -35.97 6.99 -8.40
CA ARG A 189 -37.42 7.19 -8.41
C ARG A 189 -37.82 8.62 -8.76
N GLU A 190 -37.10 9.62 -8.24
CA GLU A 190 -37.50 11.02 -8.35
C GLU A 190 -36.86 11.72 -9.56
N ARG A 191 -35.55 11.54 -9.81
CA ARG A 191 -34.82 12.24 -10.88
C ARG A 191 -33.62 11.43 -11.40
N PRO A 192 -33.79 10.58 -12.42
CA PRO A 192 -32.70 9.76 -12.95
C PRO A 192 -31.57 10.59 -13.59
N SER A 193 -31.83 11.83 -14.01
CA SER A 193 -30.79 12.75 -14.52
C SER A 193 -29.72 13.10 -13.46
N VAL A 194 -30.03 12.96 -12.17
CA VAL A 194 -29.09 13.16 -11.06
C VAL A 194 -28.00 12.08 -11.03
N LEU A 195 -28.24 10.92 -11.65
CA LEU A 195 -27.26 9.83 -11.73
C LEU A 195 -26.02 10.23 -12.55
N LEU A 196 -26.17 11.07 -13.56
CA LEU A 196 -25.03 11.63 -14.30
C LEU A 196 -24.17 12.56 -13.41
N GLY A 197 -24.79 13.20 -12.42
CA GLY A 197 -24.11 14.03 -11.43
C GLY A 197 -23.22 13.26 -10.47
N ILE A 198 -23.39 11.93 -10.35
CA ILE A 198 -22.60 11.08 -9.46
C ILE A 198 -21.13 11.03 -9.88
N TYR A 199 -20.85 11.14 -11.19
CA TYR A 199 -19.48 11.18 -11.71
C TYR A 199 -18.84 12.57 -11.65
N LYS A 200 -19.51 13.58 -11.06
CA LYS A 200 -18.90 14.90 -10.89
C LYS A 200 -17.68 14.81 -9.97
N GLY A 201 -16.55 15.33 -10.45
CA GLY A 201 -15.26 15.25 -9.76
C GLY A 201 -14.58 13.88 -9.84
N PHE A 202 -15.02 13.01 -10.75
CA PHE A 202 -14.39 11.72 -11.01
C PHE A 202 -12.92 11.86 -11.43
N THR A 203 -12.59 12.83 -12.29
CA THR A 203 -11.22 13.03 -12.79
C THR A 203 -10.21 13.23 -11.67
N ALA A 204 -10.48 14.13 -10.72
CA ALA A 204 -9.59 14.36 -9.58
C ALA A 204 -9.48 13.12 -8.67
N ALA A 205 -10.59 12.39 -8.49
CA ALA A 205 -10.60 11.15 -7.72
C ALA A 205 -9.77 10.04 -8.40
N ALA A 206 -9.94 9.88 -9.71
CA ALA A 206 -9.25 8.91 -10.54
C ALA A 206 -7.75 9.19 -10.58
N CYS A 207 -7.33 10.44 -10.80
CA CYS A 207 -5.91 10.82 -10.77
C CYS A 207 -5.27 10.49 -9.42
N GLY A 208 -5.94 10.82 -8.31
CA GLY A 208 -5.43 10.51 -6.98
C GLY A 208 -5.24 9.00 -6.75
N ARG A 209 -6.25 8.18 -7.10
CA ARG A 209 -6.17 6.72 -6.97
C ARG A 209 -5.17 6.08 -7.92
N MET A 210 -5.08 6.58 -9.15
CA MET A 210 -4.10 6.11 -10.14
C MET A 210 -2.68 6.30 -9.62
N VAL A 211 -2.34 7.49 -9.11
CA VAL A 211 -1.00 7.77 -8.57
C VAL A 211 -0.74 6.94 -7.31
N GLN A 212 -1.73 6.83 -6.41
CA GLN A 212 -1.63 6.01 -5.20
C GLN A 212 -1.22 4.57 -5.51
N PHE A 213 -2.01 3.90 -6.36
CA PHE A 213 -1.84 2.48 -6.63
C PHE A 213 -0.73 2.20 -7.63
N ALA A 214 -0.40 3.13 -8.53
CA ALA A 214 0.80 3.04 -9.37
C ALA A 214 2.05 2.98 -8.51
N ALA A 215 2.20 3.87 -7.51
CA ALA A 215 3.34 3.85 -6.61
C ALA A 215 3.34 2.61 -5.71
N GLN A 216 2.20 2.30 -5.09
CA GLN A 216 2.09 1.16 -4.17
C GLN A 216 2.41 -0.17 -4.86
N PHE A 217 1.73 -0.49 -5.97
CA PHE A 217 1.95 -1.75 -6.68
C PHE A 217 3.20 -1.73 -7.57
N GLY A 218 3.63 -0.57 -8.06
CA GLY A 218 4.85 -0.42 -8.84
C GLY A 218 6.10 -0.71 -8.00
N ILE A 219 6.21 -0.11 -6.81
CA ILE A 219 7.32 -0.35 -5.88
C ILE A 219 7.27 -1.78 -5.33
N TYR A 220 6.07 -2.29 -5.01
CA TYR A 220 5.88 -3.70 -4.66
C TYR A 220 6.41 -4.63 -5.75
N ASN A 221 6.02 -4.38 -7.00
CA ASN A 221 6.44 -5.21 -8.11
C ASN A 221 7.94 -5.03 -8.40
N ALA A 222 8.53 -3.86 -8.20
CA ALA A 222 9.98 -3.68 -8.33
C ALA A 222 10.75 -4.50 -7.28
N THR A 223 10.36 -4.37 -6.02
CA THR A 223 11.06 -5.01 -4.88
C THR A 223 10.81 -6.52 -4.77
N ARG A 224 9.70 -7.02 -5.33
CA ARG A 224 9.40 -8.47 -5.36
C ARG A 224 10.41 -9.30 -6.16
N TYR A 225 11.06 -8.74 -7.20
CA TYR A 225 11.94 -9.48 -8.13
C TYR A 225 13.43 -9.34 -7.84
N ASP A 226 13.86 -8.58 -6.82
CA ASP A 226 15.28 -8.41 -6.48
C ASP A 226 15.95 -9.68 -5.90
N GLY A 227 15.30 -10.84 -6.01
CA GLY A 227 15.96 -12.14 -6.14
C GLY A 227 16.69 -12.68 -4.92
N VAL A 228 16.47 -12.08 -3.75
CA VAL A 228 17.00 -12.57 -2.48
C VAL A 228 15.84 -12.64 -1.51
N TYR A 229 15.63 -13.82 -0.93
CA TYR A 229 14.65 -14.09 0.11
C TYR A 229 14.96 -13.26 1.34
N HIS A 230 14.62 -11.97 1.30
CA HIS A 230 14.65 -11.15 2.49
C HIS A 230 13.58 -11.65 3.46
N ASP A 231 13.88 -11.55 4.75
CA ASP A 231 12.96 -11.93 5.81
C ASP A 231 11.58 -11.30 5.62
N THR A 232 10.55 -11.97 6.15
CA THR A 232 9.16 -11.49 6.09
C THR A 232 9.02 -10.05 6.60
N SER A 233 9.85 -9.67 7.57
CA SER A 233 9.96 -8.31 8.11
C SER A 233 10.41 -7.29 7.07
N VAL A 234 11.46 -7.60 6.30
CA VAL A 234 12.01 -6.71 5.27
C VAL A 234 11.03 -6.56 4.10
N LEU A 235 10.39 -7.66 3.67
CA LEU A 235 9.30 -7.59 2.68
C LEU A 235 8.16 -6.68 3.16
N PHE A 236 7.81 -6.78 4.44
CA PHE A 236 6.82 -5.89 5.05
C PHE A 236 7.26 -4.43 5.05
N LEU A 237 8.52 -4.13 5.37
CA LEU A 237 9.04 -2.76 5.32
C LEU A 237 8.99 -2.17 3.90
N TYR A 238 9.33 -2.94 2.87
CA TYR A 238 9.21 -2.48 1.48
C TYR A 238 7.77 -2.22 1.07
N CYS A 239 6.86 -3.14 1.41
CA CYS A 239 5.44 -2.98 1.13
C CYS A 239 4.83 -1.80 1.89
N HIS A 240 5.31 -1.55 3.11
CA HIS A 240 4.90 -0.41 3.93
C HIS A 240 5.39 0.91 3.36
N LEU A 241 6.68 0.99 2.98
CA LEU A 241 7.23 2.16 2.30
C LEU A 241 6.48 2.45 0.98
N ALA A 242 6.17 1.42 0.20
CA ALA A 242 5.40 1.54 -1.04
C ALA A 242 3.99 2.11 -0.79
N ALA A 243 3.28 1.59 0.21
CA ALA A 243 1.95 2.06 0.59
C ALA A 243 1.99 3.51 1.13
N PHE A 244 2.99 3.84 1.95
CA PHE A 244 3.21 5.18 2.48
C PHE A 244 3.50 6.20 1.35
N LEU A 245 4.40 5.87 0.43
CA LEU A 245 4.70 6.73 -0.72
C LEU A 245 3.48 6.90 -1.63
N GLY A 246 2.68 5.85 -1.81
CA GLY A 246 1.39 5.95 -2.52
C GLY A 246 0.44 6.95 -1.86
N GLN A 247 0.32 6.93 -0.52
CA GLN A 247 -0.49 7.90 0.21
C GLN A 247 0.06 9.32 0.12
N LEU A 248 1.38 9.49 0.21
CA LEU A 248 2.05 10.78 0.08
C LEU A 248 1.75 11.43 -1.29
N LEU A 249 1.91 10.66 -2.37
CA LEU A 249 1.68 11.14 -3.73
C LEU A 249 0.19 11.39 -4.03
N GLN A 250 -0.71 10.62 -3.40
CA GLN A 250 -2.16 10.82 -3.52
C GLN A 250 -2.66 12.06 -2.78
N TYR A 251 -2.04 12.40 -1.64
CA TYR A 251 -2.52 13.43 -0.74
C TYR A 251 -2.93 14.76 -1.41
N PRO A 252 -2.14 15.35 -2.33
CA PRO A 252 -2.52 16.60 -2.96
C PRO A 252 -3.85 16.52 -3.73
N PHE A 253 -4.13 15.41 -4.42
CA PHE A 253 -5.39 15.23 -5.14
C PHE A 253 -6.58 15.10 -4.18
N MET A 254 -6.39 14.41 -3.05
CA MET A 254 -7.44 14.25 -2.03
C MET A 254 -7.71 15.55 -1.28
N SER A 255 -6.66 16.24 -0.84
CA SER A 255 -6.73 17.52 -0.14
C SER A 255 -7.46 18.57 -0.99
N LEU A 256 -7.05 18.74 -2.26
CA LEU A 256 -7.70 19.66 -3.19
C LEU A 256 -9.17 19.28 -3.46
N LYS A 257 -9.47 17.99 -3.67
CA LYS A 257 -10.84 17.52 -3.88
C LYS A 257 -11.74 17.83 -2.67
N TYR A 258 -11.25 17.56 -1.47
CA TYR A 258 -12.01 17.76 -0.23
C TYR A 258 -12.23 19.24 0.07
N GLN A 259 -11.17 20.05 0.04
CA GLN A 259 -11.26 21.48 0.29
C GLN A 259 -12.15 22.19 -0.73
N LEU A 260 -12.04 21.83 -2.01
CA LEU A 260 -12.88 22.41 -3.05
C LEU A 260 -14.35 22.01 -2.86
N ARG A 261 -14.62 20.76 -2.45
CA ARG A 261 -15.99 20.31 -2.15
C ARG A 261 -16.58 21.12 -0.99
N LEU A 262 -15.86 21.23 0.13
CA LEU A 262 -16.31 22.01 1.28
C LEU A 262 -16.58 23.48 0.91
N ARG A 263 -15.65 24.12 0.20
CA ARG A 263 -15.80 25.53 -0.18
C ARG A 263 -16.98 25.75 -1.12
N ASN A 264 -17.20 24.84 -2.06
CA ASN A 264 -18.33 24.89 -2.99
C ASN A 264 -19.68 24.60 -2.30
N GLN A 265 -19.70 24.01 -1.11
CA GLN A 265 -20.94 23.90 -0.32
C GLN A 265 -21.36 25.25 0.27
N PHE A 266 -20.41 26.10 0.66
CA PHE A 266 -20.70 27.42 1.26
C PHE A 266 -20.77 28.57 0.24
N THR A 267 -20.32 28.34 -1.00
CA THR A 267 -20.31 29.39 -2.03
C THR A 267 -21.70 29.58 -2.62
N ARG A 268 -22.33 30.73 -2.33
CA ARG A 268 -23.57 31.16 -2.98
C ARG A 268 -23.23 31.82 -4.33
N GLY A 269 -23.11 31.01 -5.39
CA GLY A 269 -22.80 31.50 -6.73
C GLY A 269 -22.18 30.45 -7.64
N GLN A 270 -21.34 30.88 -8.59
CA GLN A 270 -20.61 29.98 -9.46
C GLN A 270 -19.59 29.15 -8.66
N PRO A 271 -19.51 27.82 -8.89
CA PRO A 271 -18.59 26.97 -8.17
C PRO A 271 -17.14 27.31 -8.54
N ILE A 272 -16.27 27.31 -7.52
CA ILE A 272 -14.84 27.52 -7.71
C ILE A 272 -14.27 26.31 -8.46
N THR A 273 -13.40 26.58 -9.42
CA THR A 273 -12.71 25.56 -10.23
C THR A 273 -11.37 25.18 -9.61
N TYR A 274 -10.88 23.97 -9.86
CA TYR A 274 -9.58 23.51 -9.38
C TYR A 274 -8.43 24.47 -9.73
N ARG A 275 -8.40 24.98 -10.96
CA ARG A 275 -7.36 25.90 -11.44
C ARG A 275 -7.29 27.19 -10.63
N SER A 276 -8.43 27.86 -10.43
CA SER A 276 -8.47 29.11 -9.66
C SER A 276 -8.14 28.87 -8.19
N TYR A 277 -8.60 27.76 -7.61
CA TYR A 277 -8.27 27.40 -6.23
C TYR A 277 -6.78 27.13 -6.02
N ILE A 278 -6.14 26.37 -6.91
CA ILE A 278 -4.70 26.09 -6.85
C ILE A 278 -3.88 27.38 -7.01
N ALA A 279 -4.29 28.27 -7.92
CA ALA A 279 -3.63 29.56 -8.10
C ALA A 279 -3.72 30.44 -6.84
N GLU A 280 -4.88 30.47 -6.19
CA GLU A 280 -5.10 31.20 -4.93
C GLU A 280 -4.30 30.63 -3.76
N ILE A 281 -4.24 29.30 -3.61
CA ILE A 281 -3.41 28.66 -2.56
C ILE A 281 -1.94 29.00 -2.79
N ARG A 282 -1.47 28.86 -4.03
CA ARG A 282 -0.08 29.11 -4.40
C ARG A 282 0.32 30.56 -4.11
N SER A 283 -0.54 31.53 -4.39
CA SER A 283 -0.23 32.94 -4.17
C SER A 283 -0.30 33.36 -2.70
N ARG A 284 -1.21 32.78 -1.90
CA ARG A 284 -1.42 33.20 -0.49
C ARG A 284 -0.60 32.44 0.54
N HIS A 285 -0.44 31.13 0.36
CA HIS A 285 0.13 30.23 1.40
C HIS A 285 1.29 29.37 0.90
N GLY A 286 1.57 29.40 -0.40
CA GLY A 286 2.54 28.50 -1.05
C GLY A 286 2.00 27.08 -1.28
N ILE A 287 2.77 26.27 -2.01
CA ILE A 287 2.38 24.92 -2.44
C ILE A 287 2.38 23.93 -1.26
N SER A 288 3.20 24.17 -0.23
CA SER A 288 3.28 23.32 0.98
C SER A 288 1.97 23.23 1.73
N LYS A 289 1.11 24.26 1.65
CA LYS A 289 -0.21 24.29 2.30
C LYS A 289 -1.13 23.14 1.85
N ILE A 290 -0.91 22.58 0.66
CA ILE A 290 -1.67 21.42 0.17
C ILE A 290 -1.43 20.18 1.03
N TYR A 291 -0.23 20.05 1.62
CA TYR A 291 0.19 18.97 2.51
C TYR A 291 -0.15 19.20 3.98
N ASP A 292 -0.81 20.32 4.30
CA ASP A 292 -1.23 20.62 5.65
C ASP A 292 -2.21 19.54 6.15
N GLY A 293 -1.99 19.04 7.36
CA GLY A 293 -2.75 17.92 7.93
C GLY A 293 -2.36 16.51 7.44
N PHE A 294 -1.34 16.34 6.58
CA PHE A 294 -0.94 15.01 6.11
C PHE A 294 -0.59 14.07 7.26
N PHE A 295 0.29 14.50 8.18
CA PHE A 295 0.67 13.70 9.34
C PHE A 295 -0.43 13.58 10.39
N THR A 296 -1.39 14.51 10.44
CA THR A 296 -2.59 14.40 11.28
C THR A 296 -3.43 13.18 10.91
N SER A 297 -3.43 12.78 9.64
CA SER A 297 -4.09 11.56 9.17
C SER A 297 -3.32 10.27 9.47
N ARG A 298 -2.19 10.34 10.21
CA ARG A 298 -1.36 9.19 10.62
C ARG A 298 -1.09 8.20 9.48
N PRO A 299 -0.51 8.67 8.35
CA PRO A 299 -0.35 7.88 7.13
C PRO A 299 0.43 6.59 7.35
N ILE A 300 1.46 6.63 8.22
CA ILE A 300 2.27 5.46 8.59
C ILE A 300 1.40 4.31 9.11
N LEU A 301 0.45 4.59 10.00
CA LEU A 301 -0.41 3.56 10.58
C LEU A 301 -1.48 3.10 9.58
N ASN A 302 -2.02 4.03 8.80
CA ASN A 302 -3.00 3.74 7.75
C ASN A 302 -2.42 2.97 6.55
N ALA A 303 -1.09 2.98 6.37
CA ALA A 303 -0.40 2.19 5.35
C ALA A 303 -0.27 0.70 5.72
N ILE A 304 -0.39 0.34 7.01
CA ILE A 304 -0.18 -1.03 7.50
C ILE A 304 -1.11 -2.05 6.82
N PRO A 305 -2.44 -1.84 6.72
CA PRO A 305 -3.31 -2.84 6.09
C PRO A 305 -2.98 -3.08 4.62
N ALA A 306 -2.59 -2.03 3.88
CA ALA A 306 -2.17 -2.15 2.48
C ALA A 306 -0.84 -2.92 2.36
N ALA A 307 0.09 -2.67 3.27
CA ALA A 307 1.35 -3.41 3.35
C ALA A 307 1.11 -4.89 3.66
N LEU A 308 0.29 -5.18 4.69
CA LEU A 308 -0.10 -6.54 5.07
C LEU A 308 -0.76 -7.28 3.91
N LEU A 309 -1.62 -6.62 3.13
CA LEU A 309 -2.27 -7.24 1.98
C LEU A 309 -1.23 -7.79 0.98
N MET A 310 -0.25 -6.96 0.62
CA MET A 310 0.75 -7.33 -0.39
C MET A 310 1.75 -8.35 0.15
N THR A 311 2.13 -8.25 1.42
CA THR A 311 3.07 -9.19 2.05
C THR A 311 2.44 -10.54 2.23
N LEU A 312 1.22 -10.60 2.79
CA LEU A 312 0.48 -11.85 2.95
C LEU A 312 0.19 -12.47 1.59
N TYR A 313 -0.23 -11.68 0.59
CA TYR A 313 -0.43 -12.18 -0.76
C TYR A 313 0.82 -12.86 -1.30
N ASP A 314 1.99 -12.24 -1.16
CA ASP A 314 3.25 -12.80 -1.62
C ASP A 314 3.67 -14.05 -0.83
N LEU A 315 3.56 -14.02 0.50
CA LEU A 315 3.88 -15.16 1.37
C LEU A 315 3.00 -16.38 1.12
N TYR A 316 1.67 -16.19 1.05
CA TYR A 316 0.74 -17.29 0.82
C TYR A 316 0.89 -17.85 -0.57
N THR A 317 1.07 -16.98 -1.57
CA THR A 317 1.34 -17.38 -2.94
C THR A 317 2.59 -18.26 -3.03
N ARG A 318 3.69 -17.84 -2.37
CA ARG A 318 4.96 -18.59 -2.32
C ARG A 318 4.83 -19.92 -1.57
N ARG A 319 4.27 -19.90 -0.36
CA ARG A 319 4.09 -21.12 0.46
C ARG A 319 3.18 -22.13 -0.23
N TYR A 320 2.15 -21.66 -0.93
CA TYR A 320 1.23 -22.54 -1.62
C TYR A 320 1.88 -23.14 -2.88
N THR A 321 2.71 -22.40 -3.60
CA THR A 321 3.52 -22.97 -4.68
C THR A 321 4.56 -23.97 -4.17
N GLU A 322 5.23 -23.70 -3.05
CA GLU A 322 6.17 -24.63 -2.41
C GLU A 322 5.48 -25.92 -1.94
N TYR A 323 4.22 -25.82 -1.49
CA TYR A 323 3.41 -26.97 -1.09
C TYR A 323 3.00 -27.85 -2.30
N LEU A 324 2.60 -27.23 -3.42
CA LEU A 324 2.16 -27.94 -4.61
C LEU A 324 3.32 -28.55 -5.40
N HIS A 325 4.47 -27.87 -5.38
CA HIS A 325 5.66 -28.23 -6.12
C HIS A 325 6.84 -28.41 -5.15
N PRO A 326 6.87 -29.51 -4.37
CA PRO A 326 7.97 -29.78 -3.44
C PRO A 326 9.32 -29.91 -4.15
N GLU A 327 9.34 -30.28 -5.43
CA GLU A 327 10.52 -30.29 -6.29
C GLU A 327 11.12 -28.89 -6.54
N LEU A 328 10.35 -27.83 -6.27
CA LEU A 328 10.75 -26.44 -6.40
C LEU A 328 11.14 -25.82 -5.05
N GLN A 329 11.26 -26.62 -3.98
CA GLN A 329 11.63 -26.13 -2.64
C GLN A 329 12.92 -25.31 -2.68
N LYS A 330 12.89 -24.22 -1.90
CA LYS A 330 14.01 -23.31 -1.64
C LYS A 330 15.35 -24.03 -1.56
N LEU A 331 16.14 -23.89 -2.61
CA LEU A 331 17.57 -23.83 -2.46
C LEU A 331 17.85 -22.52 -1.74
N ASN A 332 18.02 -22.58 -0.42
CA ASN A 332 18.56 -21.48 0.37
C ASN A 332 19.98 -21.24 -0.13
N GLY A 333 20.13 -20.50 -1.23
CA GLY A 333 21.40 -19.86 -1.52
C GLY A 333 21.65 -18.89 -0.38
N GLU A 334 22.71 -19.11 0.39
CA GLU A 334 23.26 -18.05 1.22
C GLU A 334 23.58 -16.88 0.29
N VAL A 335 22.90 -15.75 0.51
CA VAL A 335 23.15 -14.55 -0.26
C VAL A 335 24.01 -13.64 0.61
N ASP A 336 25.31 -13.68 0.37
CA ASP A 336 26.29 -12.76 0.95
C ASP A 336 26.20 -11.37 0.25
N GLN A 337 25.01 -10.77 0.18
CA GLN A 337 24.87 -9.43 -0.39
C GLN A 337 24.85 -8.35 0.69
N PRO A 338 25.75 -7.35 0.64
CA PRO A 338 25.58 -6.15 1.43
C PRO A 338 24.38 -5.34 0.90
N LEU A 339 23.57 -4.83 1.83
CA LEU A 339 22.30 -4.08 1.63
C LEU A 339 22.32 -2.93 0.60
N CYS A 340 23.48 -2.55 0.05
CA CYS A 340 23.67 -1.38 -0.79
C CYS A 340 24.42 -1.64 -2.13
N SER A 341 24.60 -2.88 -2.58
CA SER A 341 25.23 -3.12 -3.89
C SER A 341 24.26 -2.85 -5.06
N VAL A 342 24.32 -1.64 -5.63
CA VAL A 342 23.51 -1.22 -6.80
C VAL A 342 24.03 -1.82 -8.13
N ARG A 343 25.19 -2.49 -8.13
CA ARG A 343 25.90 -2.88 -9.37
C ARG A 343 25.80 -4.33 -9.79
N THR A 344 25.35 -5.26 -8.94
CA THR A 344 25.41 -6.71 -9.27
C THR A 344 24.09 -7.43 -8.99
N ALA A 345 23.65 -8.22 -9.96
CA ALA A 345 22.46 -9.05 -9.87
C ALA A 345 22.61 -10.13 -8.78
N PRO A 346 21.50 -10.59 -8.17
CA PRO A 346 21.52 -11.56 -7.06
C PRO A 346 22.19 -12.88 -7.44
N TYR A 347 23.02 -13.41 -6.54
CA TYR A 347 23.81 -14.63 -6.71
C TYR A 347 23.52 -15.65 -5.60
N ALA A 348 23.61 -16.94 -5.94
CA ALA A 348 23.70 -18.04 -5.00
C ALA A 348 24.98 -18.79 -5.33
N GLU A 349 25.92 -18.90 -4.38
CA GLU A 349 27.29 -19.36 -4.64
C GLU A 349 27.40 -20.89 -4.72
N SER A 350 26.43 -21.64 -4.19
CA SER A 350 26.30 -23.08 -4.43
C SER A 350 24.87 -23.56 -4.18
N LEU A 351 24.40 -24.53 -4.98
CA LEU A 351 23.15 -25.25 -4.79
C LEU A 351 23.49 -26.65 -4.23
N PRO A 352 22.93 -27.12 -3.11
CA PRO A 352 23.10 -28.53 -2.74
C PRO A 352 22.58 -29.45 -3.86
N LYS A 353 23.44 -30.42 -4.23
CA LYS A 353 23.05 -31.58 -5.04
C LYS A 353 21.94 -32.31 -4.30
N TYR A 354 20.84 -32.56 -5.01
CA TYR A 354 19.72 -33.44 -4.66
C TYR A 354 20.04 -34.49 -3.59
N GLN A 355 19.30 -34.48 -2.48
CA GLN A 355 18.99 -35.69 -1.72
C GLN A 355 17.48 -35.92 -1.83
N PHE A 356 17.10 -36.73 -2.81
CA PHE A 356 15.86 -37.50 -2.68
C PHE A 356 16.06 -38.46 -1.51
N GLY A 357 15.10 -38.50 -0.58
CA GLY A 357 15.11 -39.48 0.49
C GLY A 357 15.32 -40.88 -0.08
N GLN A 358 16.34 -41.57 0.43
CA GLN A 358 16.40 -43.02 0.26
C GLN A 358 15.18 -43.61 0.95
N LYS A 359 14.36 -44.34 0.20
CA LYS A 359 13.52 -45.39 0.75
C LYS A 359 14.39 -46.54 1.21
#